data_AF-A0A3M2DDI1-F1
#
_entry.id   AF-A0A3M2DDI1-F1
#
_cell.length_a   1.000
_cell.length_b   1.000
_cell.length_c   1.000
_cell.angle_alpha   90.00
_cell.angle_beta   90.00
_cell.angle_gamma   90.00
#
_symmetry.space_group_name_H-M   'P 1'
#
loop_
_entity.id
_entity.type
_entity.pdbx_description
1 polymer ?
#
loop_
_entity_poly.entity_id
_entity_poly.type
_entity_poly.pdbx_seq_one_letter_code
_entity_poly.pdbx_strand_id
1 'polypeptide(L)'
;MCPPRFIESIQSPEISRRSLLKFGLGAAVAAVATPIAAEAATATRVSFNNVADLTHLLGTQFPLFPGAAPFQITPVVFHDRDGYYGSILNY
;
A
#
# COMPACT_ATOMS: atom_id res chain seq x y z
N MET A 1 1.58 0.65 5.55
CA MET A 1 2.64 -0.35 5.78
C MET A 1 2.80 -1.13 4.49
N CYS A 2 3.92 -0.97 3.77
CA CYS A 2 4.13 -1.74 2.54
C CYS A 2 4.43 -3.20 2.92
N PRO A 3 3.86 -4.18 2.21
CA PRO A 3 4.12 -5.59 2.50
C PRO A 3 5.62 -5.91 2.32
N PRO A 4 6.16 -6.87 3.09
CA PRO A 4 7.54 -7.31 2.90
C PRO A 4 7.73 -7.74 1.43
N ARG A 5 8.88 -7.37 0.84
CA ARG A 5 9.25 -7.61 -0.58
C ARG A 5 8.54 -6.72 -1.62
N PHE A 6 7.80 -5.68 -1.22
CA PHE A 6 7.18 -4.73 -2.18
C PHE A 6 8.18 -4.02 -3.11
N ILE A 7 9.35 -3.64 -2.59
CA ILE A 7 10.42 -3.04 -3.40
C ILE A 7 10.90 -4.03 -4.47
N GLU A 8 11.00 -5.32 -4.12
CA GLU A 8 11.47 -6.35 -5.05
C GLU A 8 10.44 -6.68 -6.13
N SER A 9 9.14 -6.62 -5.82
CA SER A 9 8.10 -6.80 -6.83
C SER A 9 8.08 -5.67 -7.86
N ILE A 10 8.37 -4.44 -7.44
CA ILE A 10 8.51 -3.28 -8.34
C ILE A 10 9.86 -3.27 -9.08
N GLN A 11 10.91 -3.84 -8.48
CA GLN A 11 12.23 -4.00 -9.10
C GLN A 11 12.31 -5.20 -10.07
N SER A 12 11.18 -5.88 -10.34
CA SER A 12 11.15 -6.99 -11.30
C SER A 12 11.74 -6.55 -12.65
N PRO A 13 12.69 -7.31 -13.23
CA PRO A 13 13.36 -6.95 -14.48
C PRO A 13 12.39 -6.86 -15.68
N GLU A 14 11.18 -7.38 -15.53
CA GLU A 14 10.08 -7.27 -16.51
C GLU A 14 9.52 -5.83 -16.59
N ILE A 15 9.58 -5.06 -15.50
CA ILE A 15 9.17 -3.64 -15.43
C ILE A 15 10.42 -2.76 -15.60
N SER A 16 11.03 -2.83 -16.78
CA SER A 16 12.11 -1.94 -17.17
C SER A 16 11.57 -0.72 -17.90
N ARG A 17 12.16 0.47 -17.69
CA ARG A 17 11.90 1.65 -18.53
C ARG A 17 12.03 1.32 -20.03
N ARG A 18 12.92 0.38 -20.40
CA ARG A 18 13.07 -0.10 -21.78
C ARG A 18 11.94 -1.02 -22.23
N SER A 19 11.31 -1.81 -21.35
CA SER A 19 10.17 -2.64 -21.76
C SER A 19 8.96 -1.75 -22.06
N LEU A 20 8.72 -0.73 -21.24
CA LEU A 20 7.70 0.31 -21.49
C LEU A 20 7.95 1.05 -22.80
N LEU A 21 9.21 1.43 -23.10
CA LEU A 21 9.57 2.03 -24.38
C LEU A 21 9.37 1.09 -25.58
N LYS A 22 9.65 -0.21 -25.44
CA LYS A 22 9.44 -1.20 -26.52
C LYS A 22 7.95 -1.44 -26.80
N PHE A 23 7.13 -1.58 -25.75
CA PHE A 23 5.68 -1.68 -25.89
C PHE A 23 5.06 -0.36 -26.42
N GLY A 24 5.58 0.79 -25.98
CA GLY A 24 5.18 2.10 -26.47
C GLY A 24 5.59 2.37 -27.93
N LEU A 25 6.74 1.84 -28.39
CA LEU A 25 7.18 1.99 -29.78
C LEU A 25 6.23 1.28 -30.76
N GLY A 26 5.70 0.10 -30.40
CA GLY A 26 4.71 -0.61 -31.21
C GLY A 26 3.41 0.17 -31.38
N ALA A 27 3.01 0.93 -30.35
CA ALA A 27 1.88 1.85 -30.42
C ALA A 27 2.20 3.13 -31.22
N ALA A 28 3.45 3.58 -31.22
CA ALA A 28 3.88 4.78 -31.94
C ALA A 28 3.79 4.61 -33.48
N VAL A 29 4.03 3.40 -34.01
CA VAL A 29 3.88 3.15 -35.47
C VAL A 29 2.42 3.19 -35.90
N ALA A 30 1.49 2.78 -35.03
CA ALA A 30 0.05 2.86 -35.29
C ALA A 30 -0.51 4.29 -35.13
N ALA A 31 0.15 5.16 -34.37
CA ALA A 31 -0.31 6.51 -34.06
C ALA A 31 0.04 7.56 -35.14
N VAL A 32 0.91 7.26 -36.11
CA VAL A 32 1.30 8.22 -37.18
C VAL A 32 0.12 8.61 -38.09
N ALA A 33 -0.98 7.85 -38.08
CA ALA A 33 -2.14 8.09 -38.94
C ALA A 33 -3.14 9.11 -38.37
N THR A 34 -3.06 9.52 -37.10
CA THR A 34 -4.05 10.43 -36.49
C THR A 34 -3.43 11.30 -35.40
N PRO A 35 -3.49 12.64 -35.49
CA PRO A 35 -3.08 13.51 -34.41
C PRO A 35 -4.17 13.49 -33.33
N ILE A 36 -4.09 12.54 -32.42
CA ILE A 36 -4.88 12.57 -31.19
C ILE A 36 -4.06 13.39 -30.19
N ALA A 37 -4.37 14.68 -30.09
CA ALA A 37 -3.93 15.49 -28.96
C ALA A 37 -4.66 14.98 -27.72
N ALA A 38 -4.06 14.00 -27.05
CA ALA A 38 -4.52 13.56 -25.75
C ALA A 38 -3.98 14.54 -24.70
N GLU A 39 -4.75 15.59 -24.39
CA GLU A 39 -4.51 16.42 -23.22
C GLU A 39 -4.67 15.53 -21.97
N ALA A 40 -3.56 15.24 -21.28
CA ALA A 40 -3.63 14.57 -19.99
C ALA A 40 -4.33 15.50 -18.99
N ALA A 41 -5.50 15.10 -18.49
CA ALA A 41 -6.20 15.86 -17.46
C ALA A 41 -5.26 16.08 -16.26
N THR A 42 -5.18 17.33 -15.78
CA THR A 42 -4.38 17.65 -14.60
C THR A 42 -4.95 16.89 -13.41
N ALA A 43 -4.14 16.04 -12.79
CA ALA A 43 -4.56 15.29 -11.62
C ALA A 43 -4.81 16.28 -10.45
N THR A 44 -6.08 16.46 -10.09
CA THR A 44 -6.45 17.28 -8.93
C THR A 44 -6.08 16.52 -7.66
N ARG A 45 -5.11 17.05 -6.90
CA ARG A 45 -4.74 16.49 -5.59
C ARG A 45 -5.82 16.84 -4.58
N VAL A 46 -6.60 15.85 -4.15
CA VAL A 46 -7.46 16.01 -2.97
C VAL A 46 -6.55 16.01 -1.73
N SER A 47 -6.69 17.03 -0.89
CA SER A 47 -5.96 17.13 0.38
C SER A 47 -6.91 17.55 1.49
N PHE A 48 -6.62 17.10 2.70
CA PHE A 48 -7.37 17.41 3.90
C PHE A 48 -6.42 18.09 4.88
N ASN A 49 -6.86 19.20 5.49
CA ASN A 49 -6.05 19.94 6.47
C ASN A 49 -6.28 19.44 7.89
N ASN A 50 -7.43 18.84 8.16
CA ASN A 50 -7.82 18.36 9.48
C ASN A 50 -8.20 16.88 9.38
N VAL A 51 -7.38 16.03 10.00
CA VAL A 51 -7.66 14.60 10.14
C VAL A 51 -7.85 14.34 11.63
N ALA A 52 -9.06 13.93 12.00
CA ALA A 52 -9.37 13.52 13.36
C ALA A 52 -9.42 12.00 13.44
N ASP A 53 -8.63 11.43 14.36
CA ASP A 53 -8.74 10.02 14.70
C ASP A 53 -9.87 9.85 15.72
N LEU A 54 -10.94 9.16 15.32
CA LEU A 54 -12.11 8.88 16.16
C LEU A 54 -12.08 7.44 16.70
N THR A 55 -10.94 6.76 16.61
CA THR A 55 -10.77 5.39 17.09
C THR A 55 -10.24 5.37 18.53
N HIS A 56 -10.67 4.35 19.29
CA HIS A 56 -10.07 4.06 20.59
C HIS A 56 -8.85 3.16 20.42
N LEU A 57 -7.90 3.27 21.36
CA LEU A 57 -6.79 2.32 21.45
C LEU A 57 -7.32 0.91 21.68
N LEU A 58 -7.01 0.00 20.75
CA LEU A 58 -7.28 -1.42 20.89
C LEU A 58 -6.20 -2.04 21.79
N GLY A 59 -6.59 -2.46 22.99
CA GLY A 59 -5.70 -3.05 23.99
C GLY A 59 -6.44 -4.02 24.90
N THR A 60 -5.70 -4.84 25.63
CA THR A 60 -6.27 -5.90 26.49
C THR A 60 -7.06 -5.32 27.68
N GLN A 61 -6.93 -4.03 27.95
CA GLN A 61 -7.63 -3.29 28.99
C GLN A 61 -8.83 -2.49 28.46
N PHE A 62 -9.11 -2.52 27.15
CA PHE A 62 -10.25 -1.81 26.60
C PHE A 62 -11.56 -2.43 27.14
N PRO A 63 -12.46 -1.64 27.73
CA PRO A 63 -13.70 -2.16 28.29
C PRO A 63 -14.60 -2.70 27.19
N LEU A 64 -15.11 -3.91 27.38
CA LEU A 64 -16.02 -4.56 26.44
C LEU A 64 -17.42 -4.66 27.01
N PHE A 65 -18.39 -4.86 26.11
CA PHE A 65 -19.74 -5.24 26.52
C PHE A 65 -19.72 -6.56 27.28
N PRO A 66 -20.55 -6.72 28.32
CA PRO A 66 -20.61 -7.96 29.09
C PRO A 66 -20.90 -9.18 28.20
N GLY A 67 -20.09 -10.23 28.33
CA GLY A 67 -20.23 -11.48 27.56
C GLY A 67 -19.42 -11.53 26.26
N ALA A 68 -18.78 -10.42 25.85
CA ALA A 68 -17.82 -10.45 24.73
C ALA A 68 -16.50 -11.10 25.16
N ALA A 69 -15.86 -11.82 24.23
CA ALA A 69 -14.51 -12.35 24.45
C ALA A 69 -13.51 -11.19 24.57
N PRO A 70 -12.57 -11.23 25.54
CA PRO A 70 -11.58 -10.19 25.69
C PRO A 70 -10.60 -10.20 24.52
N PHE A 71 -10.19 -9.00 24.10
CA PHE A 71 -9.10 -8.83 23.14
C PHE A 71 -7.79 -9.37 23.71
N GLN A 72 -7.07 -10.16 22.94
CA GLN A 72 -5.79 -10.76 23.34
C GLN A 72 -4.69 -10.44 22.34
N ILE A 73 -3.50 -10.15 22.85
CA ILE A 73 -2.29 -9.89 22.08
C ILE A 73 -1.23 -10.89 22.53
N THR A 74 -0.81 -11.76 21.62
CA THR A 74 0.28 -12.70 21.86
C THR A 74 1.48 -12.32 20.99
N PRO A 75 2.60 -11.87 21.57
CA PRO A 75 3.83 -11.64 20.82
C PRO A 75 4.36 -12.98 20.27
N VAL A 76 4.59 -13.05 18.96
CA VAL A 76 5.05 -14.27 18.29
C VAL A 76 6.44 -14.12 17.72
N VAL A 77 6.82 -12.90 17.31
CA VAL A 77 8.16 -12.63 16.82
C VAL A 77 8.69 -11.35 17.46
N PHE A 78 9.90 -11.47 18.03
CA PHE A 78 10.64 -10.36 18.56
C PHE A 78 12.12 -10.53 18.19
N HIS A 79 12.64 -9.61 17.39
CA HIS A 79 14.04 -9.57 16.98
C HIS A 79 14.59 -8.16 17.24
N ASP A 80 15.55 -8.05 18.17
CA ASP A 80 16.01 -6.77 18.74
C ASP A 80 16.74 -5.84 17.76
N ARG A 81 17.49 -6.37 16.80
CA ARG A 81 18.34 -5.58 15.89
C ARG A 81 18.06 -5.93 14.45
N ASP A 82 17.68 -4.93 13.66
CA ASP A 82 17.31 -5.03 12.23
C ASP A 82 16.20 -6.05 11.93
N GLY A 83 15.44 -6.42 12.96
CA GLY A 83 14.40 -7.43 12.92
C GLY A 83 12.99 -6.85 12.76
N TYR A 84 11.99 -7.70 13.00
CA TYR A 84 10.59 -7.29 12.99
C TYR A 84 9.87 -7.73 14.26
N TYR A 85 8.81 -7.01 14.57
CA TYR A 85 7.87 -7.34 15.64
C TYR A 85 6.59 -7.90 15.04
N GLY A 86 6.11 -9.01 15.57
CA GLY A 86 4.86 -9.64 15.16
C GLY A 86 4.04 -10.10 16.37
N SER A 87 2.74 -9.81 16.34
CA SER A 87 1.79 -10.32 17.34
C SER A 87 0.60 -10.97 16.64
N ILE A 88 0.09 -12.05 17.21
CA ILE A 88 -1.23 -12.58 16.87
C ILE A 88 -2.25 -11.85 17.72
N LEU A 89 -3.30 -11.36 17.06
CA LEU A 89 -4.42 -10.67 17.68
C LEU A 89 -5.65 -11.58 17.64
N ASN A 90 -6.29 -11.81 18.78
CA ASN A 90 -7.54 -12.54 18.88
C ASN A 90 -8.62 -11.63 19.46
N TYR A 91 -9.81 -11.63 18.85
CA TYR A 91 -10.96 -10.79 19.23
C TYR A 91 -12.27 -11.55 19.01
#